data_AF-A0A0V0X9T4-F1
#
_entry.id   AF-A0A0V0X9T4-F1
#
_cell.length_a   1.000
_cell.length_b   1.000
_cell.length_c   1.000
_cell.angle_alpha   90.00
_cell.angle_beta   90.00
_cell.angle_gamma   90.00
#
_symmetry.space_group_name_H-M   'P 1'
#
loop_
_entity.id
_entity.type
_entity.pdbx_description
1 polymer ?
#
loop_
_entity_poly.entity_id
_entity_poly.type
_entity_poly.pdbx_seq_one_letter_code
_entity_poly.pdbx_strand_id
1 'polypeptide(L)'
;MDLQISVSDCRTALSNFQSRVSDFEISFKDHLSMRTSVGQFQVSARKTLTHLLHEVSELKKITKLSILDEEECKKELSKLNNYEMRFDEMLSHLPCENNGIRYKEEYEKFKLRVNLILFVFAPIVYFVHLRVLDAAYNFFLVWYYCTLTIRESILRCNGSRIKGWWLFHHYASAVLSGIMLTWPDGECYQNSRKQILLFSFYISFVTFLQCQYQRGCLYRLKALGRRHSMDITVEGFHTWMFRGLTFLLPFLIIGYVFQLYNAYLLYHLSQTYQCREWQVSVLALVFLLMATGNTLTTAEVCFHKVRHRLGVRDRLLWFEKNCIKKITCIICKIEDRDVLECWHFRISLLPADNFEKKQMQSAEEQLRIIVRKISTVAPFLPVLPPNCSFDCFAYTDCEVECPDHWSELKPKTVTTEQMINLGSFNVGFYSIDLTVCYK
;
A
#
# COMPACT_ATOMS: atom_id res chain seq x y z
N MET A 1 50.97 -14.92 -10.00
CA MET A 1 50.65 -16.01 -10.92
C MET A 1 49.39 -15.58 -11.64
N ASP A 2 49.56 -14.68 -12.61
CA ASP A 2 48.47 -13.97 -13.27
C ASP A 2 47.96 -14.83 -14.42
N LEU A 3 46.76 -15.40 -14.24
CA LEU A 3 46.02 -16.09 -15.29
C LEU A 3 45.58 -15.05 -16.33
N GLN A 4 46.37 -14.88 -17.39
CA GLN A 4 45.93 -14.20 -18.61
C GLN A 4 44.87 -15.08 -19.29
N ILE A 5 43.60 -14.89 -18.92
CA ILE A 5 42.47 -15.47 -19.63
C ILE A 5 42.44 -14.85 -21.03
N SER A 6 42.48 -15.67 -22.08
CA SER A 6 42.49 -15.18 -23.45
C SER A 6 41.17 -14.47 -23.78
N VAL A 7 41.22 -13.39 -24.57
CA VAL A 7 40.03 -12.63 -24.96
C VAL A 7 39.00 -13.51 -25.69
N SER A 8 39.46 -14.57 -26.38
CA SER A 8 38.59 -15.59 -26.99
C SER A 8 37.84 -16.44 -25.97
N ASP A 9 38.48 -16.81 -24.85
CA ASP A 9 37.82 -17.59 -23.79
C ASP A 9 36.75 -16.74 -23.09
N CYS A 10 37.03 -15.45 -22.87
CA CYS A 10 36.04 -14.51 -22.33
C CYS A 10 34.83 -14.33 -23.26
N ARG A 11 35.03 -14.22 -24.58
CA ARG A 11 33.91 -14.13 -25.54
C ARG A 11 33.07 -15.40 -25.57
N THR A 12 33.72 -16.56 -25.52
CA THR A 12 33.04 -17.86 -25.51
C THR A 12 32.26 -18.07 -24.20
N ALA A 13 32.83 -17.68 -23.06
CA ALA A 13 32.13 -17.69 -21.77
C ALA A 13 30.93 -16.74 -21.77
N LEU A 14 31.06 -15.57 -22.38
CA LEU A 14 29.98 -14.59 -22.50
C LEU A 14 28.84 -15.10 -23.40
N SER A 15 29.15 -15.70 -24.56
CA SER A 15 28.12 -16.28 -25.43
C SER A 15 27.39 -17.45 -24.76
N ASN A 16 28.12 -18.30 -24.05
CA ASN A 16 27.53 -19.42 -23.29
C ASN A 16 26.65 -18.91 -22.13
N PHE A 17 27.04 -17.82 -21.47
CA PHE A 17 26.20 -17.18 -20.46
C PHE A 17 24.93 -16.57 -21.09
N GLN A 18 25.05 -15.85 -22.20
CA GLN A 18 23.91 -15.28 -22.92
C GLN A 18 22.92 -16.35 -23.37
N SER A 19 23.39 -17.46 -23.92
CA SER A 19 22.54 -18.60 -24.30
C SER A 19 21.75 -19.14 -23.11
N ARG A 20 22.41 -19.38 -21.96
CA ARG A 20 21.73 -19.87 -20.75
C ARG A 20 20.70 -18.89 -20.20
N VAL A 21 20.94 -17.58 -20.31
CA VAL A 21 19.97 -16.55 -19.91
C VAL A 21 18.76 -16.59 -20.84
N SER A 22 18.97 -16.68 -22.16
CA SER A 22 17.86 -16.79 -23.12
C SER A 22 17.03 -18.07 -22.91
N ASP A 23 17.67 -19.21 -22.68
CA ASP A 23 16.97 -20.47 -22.39
C ASP A 23 16.16 -20.38 -21.09
N PHE A 24 16.72 -19.74 -20.05
CA PHE A 24 16.01 -19.50 -18.80
C PHE A 24 14.84 -18.53 -18.99
N GLU A 25 14.97 -17.47 -19.78
CA GLU A 25 13.89 -16.53 -20.08
C GLU A 25 12.70 -17.22 -20.76
N ILE A 26 12.96 -18.15 -21.69
CA ILE A 26 11.92 -18.97 -22.33
C ILE A 26 11.22 -19.84 -21.29
N SER A 27 11.99 -20.61 -20.51
CA SER A 27 11.43 -21.47 -19.47
C SER A 27 10.64 -20.68 -18.41
N PHE A 28 11.09 -19.47 -18.07
CA PHE A 28 10.40 -18.59 -17.13
C PHE A 28 9.10 -18.03 -17.71
N LYS A 29 9.06 -17.69 -19.00
CA LYS A 29 7.83 -17.30 -19.70
C LYS A 29 6.81 -18.46 -19.75
N ASP A 30 7.27 -19.68 -20.00
CA ASP A 30 6.41 -20.87 -19.98
C ASP A 30 5.88 -21.16 -18.57
N HIS A 31 6.71 -20.98 -17.54
CA HIS A 31 6.25 -21.07 -16.16
C HIS A 31 5.17 -20.02 -15.83
N LEU A 32 5.34 -18.77 -16.28
CA LEU A 32 4.36 -17.70 -16.11
C LEU A 32 3.04 -18.00 -16.83
N SER A 33 3.08 -18.50 -18.06
CA SER A 33 1.88 -18.84 -18.83
C SER A 33 1.12 -20.00 -18.17
N MET A 34 1.84 -21.04 -17.75
CA MET A 34 1.26 -22.20 -17.06
C MET A 34 0.65 -21.79 -15.72
N ARG A 35 1.33 -20.94 -14.94
CA ARG A 35 0.80 -20.39 -13.69
C ARG A 35 -0.47 -19.55 -13.90
N THR A 36 -0.54 -18.79 -14.98
CA THR A 36 -1.71 -17.98 -15.34
C THR A 36 -2.90 -18.86 -15.73
N SER A 37 -2.66 -19.89 -16.55
CA SER A 37 -3.67 -20.88 -16.92
C SER A 37 -4.20 -21.65 -15.70
N VAL A 38 -3.30 -22.06 -14.80
CA VAL A 38 -3.68 -22.70 -13.52
C VAL A 38 -4.52 -21.77 -12.66
N GLY A 39 -4.18 -20.48 -12.57
CA GLY A 39 -4.99 -19.49 -11.84
C GLY A 39 -6.42 -19.36 -12.40
N GLN A 40 -6.55 -19.23 -13.73
CA GLN A 40 -7.86 -19.17 -14.40
C GLN A 40 -8.71 -20.43 -14.16
N PHE A 41 -8.09 -21.61 -14.23
CA PHE A 41 -8.75 -22.88 -13.93
C PHE A 41 -9.19 -22.95 -12.47
N GLN A 42 -8.33 -22.52 -11.52
CA GLN A 42 -8.65 -22.48 -10.09
C GLN A 42 -9.85 -21.59 -9.78
N VAL A 43 -9.95 -20.41 -10.41
CA VAL A 43 -11.11 -19.52 -10.27
C VAL A 43 -12.39 -20.17 -10.79
N SER A 44 -12.32 -20.76 -11.99
CA SER A 44 -13.46 -21.43 -12.61
C SER A 44 -13.95 -22.61 -11.78
N ALA A 45 -13.04 -23.52 -11.40
CA ALA A 45 -13.36 -24.70 -10.58
C ALA A 45 -13.98 -24.31 -9.24
N ARG A 46 -13.47 -23.23 -8.61
CA ARG A 46 -13.99 -22.74 -7.33
C ARG A 46 -15.38 -22.14 -7.42
N LYS A 47 -15.65 -21.36 -8.49
CA LYS A 47 -16.98 -20.81 -8.75
C LYS A 47 -18.00 -21.94 -8.92
N THR A 48 -17.62 -22.99 -9.66
CA THR A 48 -18.45 -24.18 -9.86
C THR A 48 -18.69 -24.93 -8.55
N LEU A 49 -17.66 -25.20 -7.74
CA LEU A 49 -17.82 -25.88 -6.45
C LEU A 49 -18.67 -25.09 -5.46
N THR A 50 -18.53 -23.76 -5.44
CA THR A 50 -19.38 -22.89 -4.59
C THR A 50 -20.84 -22.94 -5.02
N HIS A 51 -21.11 -23.00 -6.32
CA HIS A 51 -22.46 -23.18 -6.86
C HIS A 51 -23.06 -24.53 -6.47
N LEU A 52 -22.30 -25.62 -6.64
CA LEU A 52 -22.72 -26.97 -6.28
C LEU A 52 -23.01 -27.10 -4.77
N LEU A 53 -22.18 -26.48 -3.91
CA LEU A 53 -22.44 -26.44 -2.46
C LEU A 53 -23.73 -25.68 -2.12
N HIS A 54 -24.01 -24.58 -2.83
CA HIS A 54 -25.25 -23.84 -2.66
C HIS A 54 -26.48 -24.68 -3.10
N GLU A 55 -26.39 -25.34 -4.25
CA GLU A 55 -27.44 -26.26 -4.73
C GLU A 55 -27.69 -27.40 -3.74
N VAL A 56 -26.63 -28.02 -3.20
CA VAL A 56 -26.76 -29.06 -2.16
C VAL A 56 -27.46 -28.51 -0.91
N SER A 57 -27.11 -27.30 -0.47
CA SER A 57 -27.80 -26.64 0.66
C SER A 57 -29.30 -26.42 0.39
N GLU A 58 -29.66 -25.95 -0.81
CA GLU A 58 -31.07 -25.77 -1.18
C GLU A 58 -31.81 -27.10 -1.31
N LEU A 59 -31.20 -28.12 -1.92
CA LEU A 59 -31.76 -29.47 -2.00
C LEU A 59 -32.01 -30.05 -0.61
N LYS A 60 -31.10 -29.88 0.34
CA LYS A 60 -31.31 -30.31 1.73
C LYS A 60 -32.51 -29.63 2.38
N LYS A 61 -32.76 -28.34 2.11
CA LYS A 61 -33.95 -27.64 2.61
C LYS A 61 -35.21 -28.21 1.99
N ILE A 62 -35.21 -28.45 0.67
CA ILE A 62 -36.35 -29.02 -0.07
C ILE A 62 -36.66 -30.43 0.43
N THR A 63 -35.65 -31.30 0.59
CA THR A 63 -35.84 -32.66 1.09
C THR A 63 -36.42 -32.66 2.51
N LYS A 64 -35.98 -31.75 3.39
CA LYS A 64 -36.53 -31.60 4.75
C LYS A 64 -37.98 -31.11 4.79
N LEU A 65 -38.42 -30.39 3.76
CA LEU A 65 -39.78 -29.84 3.64
C LEU A 65 -40.72 -30.73 2.81
N SER A 66 -40.19 -31.78 2.18
CA SER A 66 -40.94 -32.67 1.30
C SER A 66 -41.78 -33.71 2.08
N ILE A 67 -42.91 -34.09 1.51
CA ILE A 67 -43.82 -35.14 2.03
C ILE A 67 -43.28 -36.52 1.60
N LEU A 68 -42.00 -36.79 1.83
CA LEU A 68 -41.37 -38.09 1.59
C LEU A 68 -41.49 -38.94 2.85
N ASP A 69 -41.51 -40.27 2.68
CA ASP A 69 -41.39 -41.21 3.79
C ASP A 69 -40.10 -40.95 4.58
N GLU A 70 -40.16 -41.05 5.91
CA GLU A 70 -39.09 -40.61 6.81
C GLU A 70 -37.75 -41.34 6.55
N GLU A 71 -37.80 -42.60 6.15
CA GLU A 71 -36.63 -43.40 5.78
C GLU A 71 -36.03 -42.97 4.44
N GLU A 72 -36.86 -42.59 3.47
CA GLU A 72 -36.39 -42.12 2.16
C GLU A 72 -35.78 -40.71 2.27
N CYS A 73 -36.36 -39.86 3.11
CA CYS A 73 -35.81 -38.56 3.45
C CYS A 73 -34.42 -38.67 4.11
N LYS A 74 -34.23 -39.58 5.08
CA LYS A 74 -32.93 -39.84 5.70
C LYS A 74 -31.89 -40.33 4.69
N LYS A 75 -32.28 -41.22 3.78
CA LYS A 75 -31.40 -41.76 2.73
C LYS A 75 -30.91 -40.68 1.76
N GLU A 76 -31.81 -39.82 1.27
CA GLU A 76 -31.45 -38.72 0.38
C GLU A 76 -30.62 -37.65 1.09
N LEU A 77 -30.95 -37.32 2.35
CA LEU A 77 -30.17 -36.38 3.15
C LEU A 77 -28.74 -36.89 3.41
N SER A 78 -28.57 -38.20 3.64
CA SER A 78 -27.25 -38.83 3.77
C SER A 78 -26.42 -38.70 2.49
N LYS A 79 -27.03 -38.85 1.31
CA LYS A 79 -26.33 -38.66 0.03
C LYS A 79 -25.90 -37.21 -0.16
N LEU A 80 -26.79 -36.26 0.13
CA LEU A 80 -26.50 -34.83 0.05
C LEU A 80 -25.38 -34.41 1.03
N ASN A 81 -25.34 -34.98 2.23
CA ASN A 81 -24.24 -34.76 3.18
C ASN A 81 -22.90 -35.30 2.65
N ASN A 82 -22.90 -36.44 1.97
CA ASN A 82 -21.70 -36.99 1.35
C ASN A 82 -21.19 -36.07 0.22
N TYR A 83 -22.08 -35.59 -0.64
CA TYR A 83 -21.72 -34.63 -1.70
C TYR A 83 -21.17 -33.32 -1.13
N GLU A 84 -21.80 -32.76 -0.09
CA GLU A 84 -21.30 -31.55 0.60
C GLU A 84 -19.89 -31.76 1.13
N MET A 85 -19.64 -32.87 1.86
CA MET A 85 -18.33 -33.21 2.40
C MET A 85 -17.27 -33.32 1.29
N ARG A 86 -17.61 -33.97 0.18
CA ARG A 86 -16.69 -34.16 -0.95
C ARG A 86 -16.39 -32.85 -1.69
N PHE A 87 -17.39 -31.98 -1.83
CA PHE A 87 -17.19 -30.67 -2.44
C PHE A 87 -16.38 -29.74 -1.53
N ASP A 88 -16.59 -29.78 -0.21
CA ASP A 88 -15.79 -29.04 0.76
C ASP A 88 -14.32 -29.52 0.77
N GLU A 89 -14.10 -30.84 0.69
CA GLU A 89 -12.76 -31.42 0.54
C GLU A 89 -12.09 -30.92 -0.75
N MET A 90 -12.77 -31.00 -1.90
CA MET A 90 -12.26 -30.46 -3.18
C MET A 90 -11.98 -28.95 -3.10
N LEU A 91 -12.84 -28.18 -2.44
CA LEU A 91 -12.68 -26.74 -2.26
C LEU A 91 -11.47 -26.41 -1.38
N SER A 92 -11.15 -27.25 -0.40
CA SER A 92 -10.00 -27.08 0.51
C SER A 92 -8.64 -27.21 -0.20
N HIS A 93 -8.60 -28.01 -1.28
CA HIS A 93 -7.40 -28.19 -2.10
C HIS A 93 -7.15 -27.05 -3.11
N LEU A 94 -8.16 -26.21 -3.37
CA LEU A 94 -8.03 -25.07 -4.27
C LEU A 94 -7.54 -23.83 -3.50
N PRO A 95 -6.34 -23.30 -3.80
CA PRO A 95 -5.85 -22.09 -3.15
C PRO A 95 -6.79 -20.93 -3.50
N CYS A 96 -7.31 -20.27 -2.46
CA CYS A 96 -8.17 -19.12 -2.63
C CYS A 96 -7.33 -17.93 -3.15
N GLU A 97 -7.47 -17.61 -4.43
CA GLU A 97 -6.77 -16.50 -5.09
C GLU A 97 -6.91 -15.16 -4.33
N ASN A 98 -8.03 -14.98 -3.62
CA ASN A 98 -8.36 -13.79 -2.83
C ASN A 98 -8.14 -13.92 -1.32
N ASN A 99 -7.60 -15.02 -0.78
CA ASN A 99 -7.44 -15.16 0.67
C ASN A 99 -6.43 -14.15 1.23
N GLY A 100 -5.30 -13.93 0.57
CA GLY A 100 -4.29 -12.97 1.04
C GLY A 100 -4.82 -11.54 1.07
N ILE A 101 -5.60 -11.17 0.05
CA ILE A 101 -6.26 -9.87 -0.07
C ILE A 101 -7.32 -9.72 1.01
N ARG A 102 -8.34 -10.59 1.02
CA ARG A 102 -9.42 -10.55 2.02
C ARG A 102 -8.89 -10.60 3.46
N TYR A 103 -7.85 -11.39 3.71
CA TYR A 103 -7.19 -11.44 5.03
C TYR A 103 -6.53 -10.12 5.40
N LYS A 104 -5.87 -9.43 4.46
CA LYS A 104 -5.29 -8.10 4.68
C LYS A 104 -6.36 -7.05 4.96
N GLU A 105 -7.50 -7.11 4.27
CA GLU A 105 -8.69 -6.29 4.56
C GLU A 105 -9.17 -6.48 6.00
N GLU A 106 -9.37 -7.72 6.40
CA GLU A 106 -9.81 -8.07 7.74
C GLU A 106 -8.77 -7.71 8.80
N TYR A 107 -7.48 -7.79 8.47
CA TYR A 107 -6.38 -7.30 9.30
C TYR A 107 -6.43 -5.78 9.51
N GLU A 108 -6.64 -4.99 8.45
CA GLU A 108 -6.74 -3.53 8.57
C GLU A 108 -8.00 -3.11 9.36
N LYS A 109 -9.15 -3.75 9.10
CA LYS A 109 -10.38 -3.54 9.90
C LYS A 109 -10.18 -3.94 11.36
N PHE A 110 -9.47 -5.05 11.61
CA PHE A 110 -9.14 -5.51 12.97
C PHE A 110 -8.31 -4.46 13.71
N LYS A 111 -7.22 -3.97 13.10
CA LYS A 111 -6.38 -2.90 13.68
C LYS A 111 -7.21 -1.69 14.08
N LEU A 112 -8.05 -1.19 13.16
CA LEU A 112 -8.83 0.02 13.41
C LEU A 112 -9.86 -0.18 14.53
N ARG A 113 -10.59 -1.31 14.52
CA ARG A 113 -11.58 -1.63 15.57
C ARG A 113 -10.92 -1.74 16.94
N VAL A 114 -9.83 -2.49 17.07
CA VAL A 114 -9.17 -2.70 18.37
C VAL A 114 -8.51 -1.40 18.85
N ASN A 115 -7.87 -0.65 17.96
CA ASN A 115 -7.25 0.63 18.32
C ASN A 115 -8.30 1.67 18.78
N LEU A 116 -9.51 1.66 18.21
CA LEU A 116 -10.62 2.50 18.69
C LEU A 116 -11.08 2.09 20.09
N ILE A 117 -11.20 0.79 20.36
CA ILE A 117 -11.52 0.28 21.69
C ILE A 117 -10.45 0.73 22.70
N LEU A 118 -9.16 0.58 22.36
CA LEU A 118 -8.04 1.01 23.21
C LEU A 118 -8.04 2.53 23.46
N PHE A 119 -8.37 3.32 22.44
CA PHE A 119 -8.48 4.78 22.53
C PHE A 119 -9.57 5.23 23.52
N VAL A 120 -10.73 4.57 23.51
CA VAL A 120 -11.83 4.86 24.44
C VAL A 120 -11.57 4.29 25.84
N PHE A 121 -10.92 3.13 25.93
CA PHE A 121 -10.66 2.46 27.20
C PHE A 121 -9.58 3.17 28.02
N ALA A 122 -8.55 3.76 27.37
CA ALA A 122 -7.45 4.42 28.08
C ALA A 122 -7.87 5.59 29.00
N PRO A 123 -8.76 6.53 28.60
CA PRO A 123 -9.29 7.56 29.49
C PRO A 123 -10.07 6.98 30.68
N ILE A 124 -10.86 5.93 30.47
CA ILE A 124 -11.63 5.28 31.55
C ILE A 124 -10.64 4.75 32.60
N VAL A 125 -9.59 4.06 32.18
CA VAL A 125 -8.52 3.56 33.06
C VAL A 125 -7.76 4.72 33.70
N TYR A 126 -7.51 5.82 32.98
CA TYR A 126 -6.81 6.98 33.51
C TYR A 126 -7.54 7.62 34.70
N PHE A 127 -8.86 7.85 34.57
CA PHE A 127 -9.68 8.51 35.60
C PHE A 127 -10.15 7.56 36.71
N VAL A 128 -10.44 6.30 36.39
CA VAL A 128 -10.91 5.31 37.37
C VAL A 128 -9.71 4.54 37.90
N HIS A 129 -9.29 4.84 39.13
CA HIS A 129 -8.14 4.20 39.75
C HIS A 129 -8.50 2.82 40.33
N LEU A 130 -8.55 1.81 39.47
CA LEU A 130 -8.76 0.41 39.85
C LEU A 130 -7.67 -0.47 39.27
N ARG A 131 -6.96 -1.21 40.14
CA ARG A 131 -5.84 -2.08 39.73
C ARG A 131 -6.26 -3.16 38.73
N VAL A 132 -7.47 -3.72 38.88
CA VAL A 132 -8.04 -4.70 37.94
C VAL A 132 -8.23 -4.09 36.55
N LEU A 133 -8.57 -2.81 36.49
CA LEU A 133 -8.78 -2.09 35.22
C LEU A 133 -7.46 -1.86 34.50
N ASP A 134 -6.40 -1.51 35.23
CA ASP A 134 -5.04 -1.41 34.70
C ASP A 134 -4.57 -2.76 34.14
N ALA A 135 -4.79 -3.85 34.88
CA ALA A 135 -4.45 -5.19 34.44
C ALA A 135 -5.25 -5.61 33.20
N ALA A 136 -6.55 -5.33 33.17
CA ALA A 136 -7.40 -5.61 32.01
C ALA A 136 -6.95 -4.84 30.76
N TYR A 137 -6.59 -3.56 30.91
CA TYR A 137 -6.07 -2.74 29.82
C TYR A 137 -4.74 -3.29 29.27
N ASN A 138 -3.78 -3.59 30.15
CA ASN A 138 -2.49 -4.14 29.74
C ASN A 138 -2.61 -5.54 29.14
N PHE A 139 -3.49 -6.40 29.69
CA PHE A 139 -3.80 -7.70 29.12
C PHE A 139 -4.37 -7.57 27.70
N PHE A 140 -5.29 -6.63 27.49
CA PHE A 140 -5.85 -6.36 26.17
C PHE A 140 -4.79 -5.87 25.17
N LEU A 141 -3.82 -5.05 25.61
CA LEU A 141 -2.66 -4.65 24.80
C LEU A 141 -1.74 -5.83 24.44
N VAL A 142 -1.44 -6.72 25.39
CA VAL A 142 -0.65 -7.94 25.12
C VAL A 142 -1.35 -8.79 24.07
N TRP A 143 -2.64 -9.08 24.27
CA TRP A 143 -3.44 -9.83 23.30
C TRP A 143 -3.42 -9.17 21.92
N TYR A 144 -3.60 -7.84 21.87
CA TYR A 144 -3.60 -7.09 20.62
C TYR A 144 -2.27 -7.21 19.88
N TYR A 145 -1.14 -6.91 20.53
CA TYR A 145 0.16 -6.95 19.87
C TYR A 145 0.60 -8.37 19.49
N CYS A 146 0.32 -9.38 20.33
CA CYS A 146 0.53 -10.78 19.95
C CYS A 146 -0.29 -11.14 18.70
N THR A 147 -1.57 -10.74 18.65
CA THR A 147 -2.42 -10.98 17.48
C THR A 147 -1.88 -10.27 16.23
N LEU A 148 -1.38 -9.04 16.36
CA LEU A 148 -0.74 -8.33 15.24
C LEU A 148 0.47 -9.10 14.71
N THR A 149 1.38 -9.55 15.57
CA THR A 149 2.57 -10.29 15.13
C THR A 149 2.23 -11.55 14.35
N ILE A 150 1.23 -12.32 14.82
CA ILE A 150 0.75 -13.52 14.11
C ILE A 150 0.13 -13.13 12.77
N ARG A 151 -0.77 -12.14 12.75
CA ARG A 151 -1.43 -11.71 11.50
C ARG A 151 -0.45 -11.17 10.47
N GLU A 152 0.57 -10.42 10.91
CA GLU A 152 1.61 -9.90 10.01
C GLU A 152 2.57 -10.99 9.51
N SER A 153 2.86 -12.01 10.32
CA SER A 153 3.63 -13.18 9.88
C SER A 153 2.91 -13.95 8.76
N ILE A 154 1.59 -14.13 8.89
CA ILE A 154 0.74 -14.74 7.87
C ILE A 154 0.71 -13.87 6.61
N LEU A 155 0.59 -12.55 6.75
CA LEU A 155 0.65 -11.62 5.62
C LEU A 155 1.99 -11.70 4.87
N ARG A 156 3.12 -11.86 5.57
CA ARG A 156 4.42 -12.09 4.93
C ARG A 156 4.45 -13.40 4.14
N CYS A 157 3.93 -14.49 4.72
CA CYS A 157 3.81 -15.77 4.01
C CYS A 157 2.93 -15.65 2.76
N ASN A 158 1.89 -14.82 2.81
CA ASN A 158 1.01 -14.54 1.67
C ASN A 158 1.67 -13.64 0.60
N GLY A 159 2.87 -13.09 0.84
CA GLY A 159 3.62 -12.25 -0.11
C GLY A 159 3.63 -10.74 0.21
N SER A 160 3.11 -10.32 1.37
CA SER A 160 3.13 -8.91 1.80
C SER A 160 4.54 -8.47 2.22
N ARG A 161 5.02 -7.37 1.61
CA ARG A 161 6.33 -6.79 1.94
C ARG A 161 6.23 -5.82 3.13
N ILE A 162 6.28 -6.37 4.34
CA ILE A 162 6.28 -5.61 5.60
C ILE A 162 7.73 -5.38 6.04
N LYS A 163 8.15 -4.12 6.30
CA LYS A 163 9.53 -3.83 6.75
C LYS A 163 9.85 -4.56 8.06
N GLY A 164 11.11 -5.00 8.20
CA GLY A 164 11.62 -5.71 9.38
C GLY A 164 11.32 -5.01 10.70
N TRP A 165 11.58 -3.70 10.75
CA TRP A 165 11.37 -2.87 11.94
C TRP A 165 9.96 -2.93 12.51
N TRP A 166 8.91 -2.87 11.67
CA TRP A 166 7.53 -2.86 12.17
C TRP A 166 7.15 -4.17 12.85
N LEU A 167 7.63 -5.30 12.34
CA LEU A 167 7.43 -6.58 13.00
C LEU A 167 8.13 -6.62 14.36
N PHE A 168 9.41 -6.21 14.41
CA PHE A 168 10.17 -6.12 15.67
C PHE A 168 9.48 -5.18 16.68
N HIS A 169 9.00 -4.03 16.22
CA HIS A 169 8.25 -3.06 17.03
C HIS A 169 7.00 -3.71 17.67
N HIS A 170 6.24 -4.52 16.93
CA HIS A 170 5.08 -5.23 17.50
C HIS A 170 5.47 -6.25 18.57
N TYR A 171 6.55 -7.00 18.36
CA TYR A 171 7.09 -7.90 19.39
C TYR A 171 7.53 -7.13 20.64
N ALA A 172 8.27 -6.04 20.47
CA ALA A 172 8.74 -5.21 21.57
C ALA A 172 7.56 -4.58 22.34
N SER A 173 6.50 -4.14 21.64
CA SER A 173 5.28 -3.63 22.29
C SER A 173 4.52 -4.72 23.06
N ALA A 174 4.47 -5.95 22.57
CA ALA A 174 3.87 -7.07 23.31
C ALA A 174 4.64 -7.36 24.61
N VAL A 175 5.98 -7.37 24.55
CA VAL A 175 6.85 -7.52 25.72
C VAL A 175 6.65 -6.36 26.70
N LEU A 176 6.64 -5.12 26.20
CA LEU A 176 6.42 -3.92 27.01
C LEU A 176 5.09 -4.01 27.78
N SER A 177 3.99 -4.34 27.11
CA SER A 177 2.68 -4.52 27.74
C SER A 177 2.64 -5.72 28.71
N GLY A 178 3.40 -6.78 28.43
CA GLY A 178 3.54 -7.92 29.33
C GLY A 178 4.27 -7.54 30.62
N ILE A 179 5.36 -6.78 30.52
CA ILE A 179 6.09 -6.27 31.68
C ILE A 179 5.19 -5.35 32.51
N MET A 180 4.45 -4.44 31.86
CA MET A 180 3.46 -3.57 32.53
C MET A 180 2.39 -4.36 33.29
N LEU A 181 1.88 -5.46 32.70
CA LEU A 181 0.90 -6.34 33.35
C LEU A 181 1.45 -6.99 34.63
N THR A 182 2.73 -7.37 34.62
CA THR A 182 3.41 -8.00 35.77
C THR A 182 4.01 -7.01 36.77
N TRP A 183 3.96 -5.70 36.52
CA TRP A 183 4.54 -4.70 37.42
C TRP A 183 3.69 -4.59 38.69
N PRO A 184 4.18 -4.96 39.88
CA PRO A 184 3.42 -4.89 41.12
C PRO A 184 2.97 -3.47 41.47
N ASP A 185 1.96 -3.37 42.33
CA ASP A 185 1.43 -2.10 42.82
C ASP A 185 2.37 -1.49 43.87
N GLY A 186 3.38 -0.76 43.39
CA GLY A 186 4.38 -0.06 44.20
C GLY A 186 4.40 1.43 43.93
N GLU A 187 5.22 2.17 44.70
CA GLU A 187 5.35 3.63 44.57
C GLU A 187 5.85 4.04 43.18
N CYS A 188 6.81 3.30 42.61
CA CYS A 188 7.32 3.54 41.27
C CYS A 188 6.24 3.33 40.18
N TYR A 189 5.35 2.34 40.38
CA TYR A 189 4.19 2.13 39.50
C TYR A 189 3.22 3.31 39.59
N GLN A 190 2.83 3.71 40.80
CA GLN A 190 1.84 4.77 41.01
C GLN A 190 2.31 6.13 40.45
N ASN A 191 3.59 6.45 40.61
CA ASN A 191 4.19 7.68 40.09
C ASN A 191 4.27 7.71 38.55
N SER A 192 4.43 6.54 37.89
CA SER A 192 4.56 6.44 36.43
C SER A 192 3.24 6.14 35.71
N ARG A 193 2.24 5.60 36.42
CA ARG A 193 0.96 5.12 35.89
C ARG A 193 0.27 6.12 34.96
N LYS A 194 -0.01 7.33 35.45
CA LYS A 194 -0.75 8.35 34.69
C LYS A 194 -0.01 8.74 33.41
N GLN A 195 1.31 8.83 33.49
CA GLN A 195 2.16 9.18 32.35
C GLN A 195 2.12 8.09 31.25
N ILE A 196 2.21 6.81 31.64
CA ILE A 196 2.18 5.69 30.70
C ILE A 196 0.79 5.52 30.07
N LEU A 197 -0.28 5.73 30.83
CA LEU A 197 -1.66 5.72 30.31
C LEU A 197 -1.90 6.88 29.34
N LEU A 198 -1.40 8.09 29.65
CA LEU A 198 -1.46 9.24 28.75
C LEU A 198 -0.70 8.98 27.44
N PHE A 199 0.47 8.36 27.53
CA PHE A 199 1.22 7.92 26.34
C PHE A 199 0.45 6.88 25.53
N SER A 200 -0.20 5.91 26.19
CA SER A 200 -0.99 4.88 25.52
C SER A 200 -2.19 5.47 24.78
N PHE A 201 -2.89 6.44 25.39
CA PHE A 201 -3.94 7.22 24.74
C PHE A 201 -3.42 7.98 23.51
N TYR A 202 -2.29 8.68 23.67
CA TYR A 202 -1.65 9.42 22.59
C TYR A 202 -1.25 8.52 21.41
N ILE A 203 -0.61 7.38 21.66
CA ILE A 203 -0.21 6.43 20.61
C ILE A 203 -1.44 5.83 19.91
N SER A 204 -2.55 5.63 20.62
CA SER A 204 -3.79 5.14 20.00
C SER A 204 -4.34 6.18 19.00
N PHE A 205 -4.26 7.48 19.34
CA PHE A 205 -4.58 8.56 18.41
C PHE A 205 -3.63 8.62 17.20
N VAL A 206 -2.32 8.53 17.43
CA VAL A 206 -1.33 8.54 16.34
C VAL A 206 -1.49 7.33 15.42
N THR A 207 -1.79 6.15 15.96
CA THR A 207 -2.05 4.92 15.19
C THR A 207 -3.27 5.07 14.29
N PHE A 208 -4.31 5.77 14.74
CA PHE A 208 -5.45 6.12 13.89
C PHE A 208 -5.03 7.01 12.71
N LEU A 209 -4.25 8.07 12.97
CA LEU A 209 -3.73 8.95 11.91
C LEU A 209 -2.82 8.20 10.93
N GLN A 210 -1.95 7.31 11.43
CA GLN A 210 -1.09 6.45 10.61
C GLN A 210 -1.90 5.53 9.70
N CYS A 211 -2.96 4.90 10.22
CA CYS A 211 -3.85 4.03 9.44
C CYS A 211 -4.51 4.79 8.29
N GLN A 212 -5.05 5.98 8.57
CA GLN A 212 -5.66 6.82 7.55
C GLN A 212 -4.64 7.25 6.48
N TYR A 213 -3.44 7.64 6.89
CA TYR A 213 -2.34 7.97 5.97
C TYR A 213 -1.93 6.78 5.09
N GLN A 214 -1.80 5.59 5.68
CA GLN A 214 -1.42 4.36 4.96
C GLN A 214 -2.47 3.97 3.92
N ARG A 215 -3.75 3.99 4.29
CA ARG A 215 -4.88 3.79 3.35
C ARG A 215 -4.80 4.75 2.17
N GLY A 216 -4.56 6.04 2.45
CA GLY A 216 -4.48 7.06 1.40
C GLY A 216 -3.24 6.93 0.49
N CYS A 217 -2.11 6.46 1.02
CA CYS A 217 -0.93 6.17 0.20
C CYS A 217 -1.13 4.95 -0.70
N LEU A 218 -1.79 3.92 -0.18
CA LEU A 218 -2.08 2.70 -0.91
C LEU A 218 -2.98 2.97 -2.12
N TYR A 219 -4.01 3.79 -1.93
CA TYR A 219 -4.88 4.27 -3.00
C TYR A 219 -4.10 4.95 -4.13
N ARG A 220 -3.21 5.91 -3.81
CA ARG A 220 -2.40 6.60 -4.84
C ARG A 220 -1.47 5.64 -5.58
N LEU A 221 -0.84 4.70 -4.90
CA LEU A 221 0.07 3.74 -5.54
C LEU A 221 -0.67 2.79 -6.50
N LYS A 222 -1.92 2.45 -6.18
CA LYS A 222 -2.81 1.65 -7.05
C LYS A 222 -3.27 2.45 -8.27
N ALA A 223 -3.69 3.70 -8.08
CA ALA A 223 -4.06 4.60 -9.18
C ALA A 223 -2.88 4.83 -10.16
N LEU A 224 -1.64 4.73 -9.67
CA LEU A 224 -0.41 4.85 -10.47
C LEU A 224 0.08 3.53 -11.09
N GLY A 225 -0.60 2.40 -10.89
CA GLY A 225 -0.20 1.10 -11.44
C GLY A 225 1.14 0.54 -10.92
N ARG A 226 1.72 1.11 -9.85
CA ARG A 226 3.09 0.81 -9.38
C ARG A 226 3.17 -0.29 -8.31
N ARG A 227 2.09 -1.02 -7.98
CA ARG A 227 2.12 -2.14 -7.00
C ARG A 227 1.22 -3.32 -7.38
N HIS A 228 1.69 -4.52 -7.02
CA HIS A 228 1.13 -5.84 -7.34
C HIS A 228 -0.12 -6.22 -6.52
N SER A 229 -0.78 -7.31 -6.93
CA SER A 229 -2.19 -7.74 -6.68
C SER A 229 -2.77 -7.70 -5.24
N MET A 230 -2.00 -7.43 -4.18
CA MET A 230 -2.47 -7.57 -2.78
C MET A 230 -2.81 -6.26 -2.05
N ASP A 231 -3.19 -5.20 -2.75
CA ASP A 231 -3.48 -3.88 -2.15
C ASP A 231 -4.98 -3.51 -2.27
N ILE A 232 -5.64 -3.31 -1.12
CA ILE A 232 -7.08 -3.01 -1.01
C ILE A 232 -7.32 -1.56 -0.64
N THR A 233 -8.38 -1.00 -1.18
CA THR A 233 -9.00 0.26 -0.73
C THR A 233 -10.51 0.07 -0.61
N VAL A 234 -11.09 0.39 0.55
CA VAL A 234 -12.51 0.76 0.66
C VAL A 234 -12.59 2.28 0.76
N GLU A 235 -13.59 2.82 0.07
CA GLU A 235 -13.97 4.21 -0.14
C GLU A 235 -13.95 5.09 1.12
N GLY A 236 -13.69 6.38 0.91
CA GLY A 236 -13.71 7.41 1.96
C GLY A 236 -12.44 8.24 2.00
N PHE A 237 -12.15 9.00 0.95
CA PHE A 237 -11.09 10.00 0.96
C PHE A 237 -11.70 11.36 1.32
N HIS A 238 -11.43 11.87 2.52
CA HIS A 238 -11.77 13.25 2.86
C HIS A 238 -10.67 14.19 2.37
N THR A 239 -11.09 15.26 1.69
CA THR A 239 -10.26 16.30 1.02
C THR A 239 -9.28 17.01 1.96
N TRP A 240 -9.43 16.98 3.28
CA TRP A 240 -8.50 17.65 4.19
C TRP A 240 -7.15 16.93 4.37
N MET A 241 -7.04 15.63 4.07
CA MET A 241 -5.81 14.84 4.24
C MET A 241 -4.75 15.01 3.11
N PHE A 242 -4.91 16.01 2.24
CA PHE A 242 -4.11 16.15 1.00
C PHE A 242 -2.61 16.47 1.18
N ARG A 243 -2.12 16.83 2.37
CA ARG A 243 -0.70 17.23 2.56
C ARG A 243 0.29 16.08 2.87
N GLY A 244 -0.03 14.84 2.50
CA GLY A 244 0.94 13.73 2.44
C GLY A 244 1.63 13.41 3.78
N LEU A 245 2.88 12.91 3.72
CA LEU A 245 3.66 12.50 4.91
C LEU A 245 3.90 13.67 5.87
N THR A 246 3.99 14.90 5.35
CA THR A 246 4.30 16.11 6.12
C THR A 246 3.25 16.41 7.19
N PHE A 247 1.98 16.04 6.96
CA PHE A 247 0.93 16.19 7.98
C PHE A 247 1.10 15.22 9.15
N LEU A 248 1.48 13.97 8.86
CA LEU A 248 1.61 12.92 9.87
C LEU A 248 2.90 13.08 10.70
N LEU A 249 3.96 13.62 10.09
CA LEU A 249 5.30 13.66 10.67
C LEU A 249 5.40 14.38 12.04
N PRO A 250 4.77 15.55 12.27
CA PRO A 250 4.79 16.20 13.58
C PRO A 250 4.23 15.32 14.70
N PHE A 251 3.12 14.62 14.45
CA PHE A 251 2.51 13.71 15.42
C PHE A 251 3.43 12.51 15.72
N LEU A 252 4.13 12.00 14.72
CA LEU A 252 5.12 10.93 14.94
C LEU A 252 6.29 11.42 15.78
N ILE A 253 6.85 12.58 15.46
CA ILE A 253 7.99 13.15 16.20
C ILE A 253 7.60 13.42 17.66
N ILE A 254 6.44 14.03 17.90
CA ILE A 254 5.94 14.25 19.28
C ILE A 254 5.80 12.90 19.99
N GLY A 255 5.27 11.87 19.33
CA GLY A 255 5.18 10.51 19.88
C GLY A 255 6.54 9.92 20.25
N TYR A 256 7.56 10.09 19.41
CA TYR A 256 8.90 9.57 19.69
C TYR A 256 9.60 10.35 20.81
N VAL A 257 9.41 11.66 20.88
CA VAL A 257 9.91 12.49 21.99
C VAL A 257 9.22 12.08 23.30
N PHE A 258 7.90 11.87 23.29
CA PHE A 258 7.17 11.37 24.45
C PHE A 258 7.67 9.96 24.84
N GLN A 259 7.91 9.09 23.86
CA GLN A 259 8.46 7.76 24.11
C GLN A 259 9.85 7.83 24.77
N LEU A 260 10.72 8.72 24.30
CA LEU A 260 12.05 8.97 24.88
C LEU A 260 11.93 9.59 26.28
N TYR A 261 10.97 10.49 26.50
CA TYR A 261 10.71 11.08 27.81
C TYR A 261 10.25 10.02 28.81
N ASN A 262 9.42 9.04 28.40
CA ASN A 262 9.07 7.91 29.25
C ASN A 262 10.28 7.04 29.59
N ALA A 263 11.18 6.81 28.64
CA ALA A 263 12.44 6.11 28.91
C ALA A 263 13.29 6.84 29.95
N TYR A 264 13.45 8.16 29.78
CA TYR A 264 14.19 9.01 30.72
C TYR A 264 13.54 9.04 32.10
N LEU A 265 12.22 9.20 32.18
CA LEU A 265 11.48 9.26 33.44
C LEU A 265 11.62 7.94 34.21
N LEU A 266 11.45 6.80 33.55
CA LEU A 266 11.60 5.48 34.18
C LEU A 266 13.05 5.23 34.61
N TYR A 267 14.02 5.62 33.78
CA TYR A 267 15.43 5.54 34.15
C TYR A 267 15.72 6.40 35.39
N HIS A 268 15.27 7.66 35.42
CA HIS A 268 15.45 8.55 36.55
C HIS A 268 14.78 8.01 37.81
N LEU A 269 13.54 7.51 37.71
CA LEU A 269 12.83 6.86 38.82
C LEU A 269 13.60 5.64 39.36
N SER A 270 14.16 4.81 38.45
CA SER A 270 14.95 3.64 38.85
C SER A 270 16.18 4.00 39.69
N GLN A 271 16.82 5.14 39.40
CA GLN A 271 17.99 5.62 40.13
C GLN A 271 17.61 6.31 41.45
N THR A 272 16.59 7.17 41.43
CA THR A 272 16.20 8.00 42.58
C THR A 272 15.57 7.20 43.71
N TYR A 273 14.67 6.25 43.38
CA TYR A 273 13.94 5.48 44.39
C TYR A 273 14.56 4.11 44.67
N GLN A 274 15.68 3.77 44.01
CA GLN A 274 16.26 2.42 44.00
C GLN A 274 15.17 1.34 43.88
N CYS A 275 14.26 1.53 42.91
CA CYS A 275 13.08 0.65 42.76
C CYS A 275 13.55 -0.81 42.76
N ARG A 276 13.10 -1.62 43.72
CA ARG A 276 13.44 -3.06 43.79
C ARG A 276 12.90 -3.83 42.59
N GLU A 277 11.92 -3.24 41.92
CA GLU A 277 11.23 -3.76 40.74
C GLU A 277 12.12 -3.67 39.50
N TRP A 278 12.53 -4.81 38.98
CA TRP A 278 13.33 -4.89 37.74
C TRP A 278 12.57 -4.33 36.52
N GLN A 279 11.24 -4.33 36.58
CA GLN A 279 10.35 -3.85 35.52
C GLN A 279 10.69 -2.42 35.11
N VAL A 280 10.99 -1.53 36.08
CA VAL A 280 11.27 -0.11 35.82
C VAL A 280 12.47 0.06 34.90
N SER A 281 13.57 -0.65 35.21
CA SER A 281 14.82 -0.58 34.46
C SER A 281 14.68 -1.19 33.06
N VAL A 282 14.00 -2.33 32.94
CA VAL A 282 13.78 -2.98 31.65
C VAL A 282 12.82 -2.17 30.77
N LEU A 283 11.74 -1.62 31.33
CA LEU A 283 10.82 -0.74 30.59
C LEU A 283 11.55 0.51 30.09
N ALA A 284 12.41 1.13 30.90
CA ALA A 284 13.23 2.26 30.46
C ALA A 284 14.09 1.91 29.23
N LEU A 285 14.75 0.75 29.25
CA LEU A 285 15.55 0.27 28.13
C LEU A 285 14.70 -0.02 26.89
N VAL A 286 13.58 -0.72 27.03
CA VAL A 286 12.71 -1.06 25.89
C VAL A 286 12.11 0.21 25.27
N PHE A 287 11.66 1.18 26.08
CA PHE A 287 11.20 2.47 25.57
C PHE A 287 12.30 3.23 24.80
N LEU A 288 13.55 3.20 25.29
CA LEU A 288 14.68 3.82 24.62
C LEU A 288 14.99 3.17 23.27
N LEU A 289 15.04 1.83 23.22
CA LEU A 289 15.26 1.07 21.98
C LEU A 289 14.16 1.35 20.95
N MET A 290 12.91 1.45 21.41
CA MET A 290 11.77 1.74 20.54
C MET A 290 11.82 3.18 20.02
N ALA A 291 12.10 4.17 20.88
CA ALA A 291 12.21 5.57 20.48
C ALA A 291 13.34 5.79 19.46
N THR A 292 14.51 5.18 19.70
CA THR A 292 15.66 5.27 18.80
C THR A 292 15.37 4.64 17.44
N GLY A 293 14.87 3.39 17.39
CA GLY A 293 14.60 2.75 16.11
C GLY A 293 13.42 3.37 15.34
N ASN A 294 12.38 3.87 16.02
CA ASN A 294 11.30 4.62 15.38
C ASN A 294 11.81 5.93 14.76
N THR A 295 12.73 6.60 15.44
CA THR A 295 13.37 7.84 14.96
C THR A 295 14.25 7.56 13.75
N LEU A 296 15.12 6.54 13.82
CA LEU A 296 16.02 6.17 12.72
C LEU A 296 15.26 5.76 11.46
N THR A 297 14.23 4.91 11.59
CA THR A 297 13.43 4.47 10.44
C THR A 297 12.61 5.61 9.82
N THR A 298 12.13 6.54 10.64
CA THR A 298 11.43 7.73 10.13
C THR A 298 12.41 8.68 9.44
N ALA A 299 13.60 8.89 10.01
CA ALA A 299 14.66 9.71 9.41
C ALA A 299 15.11 9.16 8.06
N GLU A 300 15.28 7.85 7.93
CA GLU A 300 15.61 7.17 6.66
C GLU A 300 14.55 7.45 5.58
N VAL A 301 13.26 7.31 5.92
CA VAL A 301 12.15 7.58 5.00
C VAL A 301 12.09 9.06 4.62
N CYS A 302 12.29 9.96 5.57
CA CYS A 302 12.33 11.40 5.33
C CYS A 302 13.51 11.77 4.41
N PHE A 303 14.70 11.26 4.69
CA PHE A 303 15.90 11.49 3.88
C PHE A 303 15.69 11.00 2.44
N HIS A 304 15.18 9.78 2.25
CA HIS A 304 14.89 9.24 0.93
C HIS A 304 13.87 10.11 0.18
N LYS A 305 12.81 10.57 0.85
CA LYS A 305 11.79 11.44 0.24
C LYS A 305 12.30 12.85 -0.07
N VAL A 306 13.17 13.41 0.77
CA VAL A 306 13.81 14.71 0.52
C VAL A 306 14.75 14.61 -0.67
N ARG A 307 15.61 13.59 -0.73
CA ARG A 307 16.50 13.33 -1.86
C ARG A 307 15.72 13.15 -3.17
N HIS A 308 14.64 12.37 -3.15
CA HIS A 308 13.77 12.22 -4.31
C HIS A 308 13.08 13.55 -4.70
N ARG A 309 12.68 14.39 -3.73
CA ARG A 309 12.10 15.71 -4.02
C ARG A 309 13.11 16.70 -4.60
N LEU A 310 14.36 16.65 -4.15
CA LEU A 310 15.44 17.44 -4.75
C LEU A 310 15.64 17.03 -6.22
N GLY A 311 15.68 15.73 -6.53
CA GLY A 311 15.68 15.24 -7.92
C GLY A 311 14.38 15.49 -8.72
N VAL A 312 13.28 15.90 -8.10
CA VAL A 312 12.07 16.38 -8.80
C VAL A 312 12.22 17.85 -9.19
N ARG A 313 12.92 18.68 -8.39
CA ARG A 313 13.21 20.07 -8.78
C ARG A 313 14.04 20.11 -10.06
N ASP A 314 14.92 19.15 -10.25
CA ASP A 314 15.66 18.99 -11.50
C ASP A 314 14.74 18.67 -12.71
N ARG A 315 13.54 18.11 -12.49
CA ARG A 315 12.54 17.89 -13.57
C ARG A 315 11.79 19.15 -13.98
N LEU A 316 11.79 20.18 -13.14
CA LEU A 316 11.19 21.48 -13.46
C LEU A 316 12.17 22.38 -14.23
N LEU A 317 13.46 22.04 -14.32
CA LEU A 317 14.44 22.76 -15.15
C LEU A 317 13.98 22.89 -16.60
N TRP A 318 13.34 21.86 -17.17
CA TRP A 318 12.84 21.91 -18.55
C TRP A 318 11.65 22.86 -18.73
N PHE A 319 10.82 23.03 -17.71
CA PHE A 319 9.73 24.01 -17.72
C PHE A 319 10.24 25.42 -17.44
N GLU A 320 11.19 25.59 -16.51
CA GLU A 320 11.81 26.90 -16.23
C GLU A 320 12.63 27.42 -17.43
N LYS A 321 13.25 26.52 -18.19
CA LYS A 321 13.99 26.86 -19.43
C LYS A 321 13.10 26.92 -20.68
N ASN A 322 11.78 26.69 -20.57
CA ASN A 322 10.84 26.69 -21.70
C ASN A 322 11.18 25.71 -22.84
N CYS A 323 11.85 24.60 -22.53
CA CYS A 323 12.38 23.69 -23.55
C CYS A 323 11.40 22.61 -23.98
N ILE A 324 10.30 22.38 -23.24
CA ILE A 324 9.31 21.34 -23.56
C ILE A 324 8.34 21.86 -24.63
N LYS A 325 8.30 21.19 -25.78
CA LYS A 325 7.37 21.52 -26.88
C LYS A 325 6.12 20.65 -26.86
N LYS A 326 6.24 19.41 -26.38
CA LYS A 326 5.13 18.44 -26.39
C LYS A 326 5.29 17.44 -25.26
N ILE A 327 4.20 17.11 -24.57
CA ILE A 327 4.11 15.97 -23.67
C ILE A 327 3.15 14.97 -24.28
N THR A 328 3.51 13.70 -24.31
CA THR A 328 2.64 12.63 -24.81
C THR A 328 2.48 11.56 -23.75
N CYS A 329 1.24 11.24 -23.41
CA CYS A 329 0.90 10.09 -22.57
C CYS A 329 0.32 9.01 -23.46
N ILE A 330 0.97 7.85 -23.53
CA ILE A 330 0.44 6.70 -24.26
C ILE A 330 -0.15 5.69 -23.28
N ILE A 331 -1.24 5.04 -23.68
CA ILE A 331 -1.79 3.87 -23.02
C ILE A 331 -1.49 2.68 -23.93
N CYS A 332 -0.83 1.67 -23.40
CA CYS A 332 -0.47 0.47 -24.13
C CYS A 332 -0.82 -0.79 -23.35
N LYS A 333 -1.13 -1.88 -24.07
CA LYS A 333 -1.30 -3.19 -23.46
C LYS A 333 0.01 -3.68 -22.84
N ILE A 334 -0.06 -4.41 -21.73
CA ILE A 334 1.15 -4.90 -21.05
C ILE A 334 1.84 -6.02 -21.84
N GLU A 335 1.06 -6.87 -22.53
CA GLU A 335 1.54 -8.10 -23.17
C GLU A 335 2.39 -7.83 -24.42
N ASP A 336 1.85 -7.07 -25.37
CA ASP A 336 2.44 -6.81 -26.69
C ASP A 336 2.96 -5.37 -26.85
N ARG A 337 2.76 -4.51 -25.83
CA ARG A 337 3.05 -3.07 -25.88
C ARG A 337 2.35 -2.34 -27.03
N ASP A 338 1.24 -2.88 -27.54
CA ASP A 338 0.40 -2.23 -28.55
C ASP A 338 -0.23 -0.95 -27.98
N VAL A 339 -0.12 0.16 -28.71
CA VAL A 339 -0.58 1.47 -28.27
C VAL A 339 -2.06 1.61 -28.60
N LEU A 340 -2.88 1.83 -27.58
CA LEU A 340 -4.33 1.94 -27.66
C LEU A 340 -4.79 3.40 -27.73
N GLU A 341 -4.23 4.23 -26.85
CA GLU A 341 -4.53 5.66 -26.80
C GLU A 341 -3.22 6.45 -26.70
N CYS A 342 -3.22 7.64 -27.28
CA CYS A 342 -2.08 8.53 -27.32
C CYS A 342 -2.57 9.97 -27.13
N TRP A 343 -2.38 10.48 -25.93
CA TRP A 343 -2.78 11.82 -25.51
C TRP A 343 -1.61 12.78 -25.71
N HIS A 344 -1.78 13.74 -26.60
CA HIS A 344 -0.80 14.76 -26.92
C HIS A 344 -1.19 16.11 -26.31
N PHE A 345 -0.26 16.66 -25.55
CA PHE A 345 -0.31 17.99 -24.95
C PHE A 345 0.80 18.82 -25.61
N ARG A 346 0.46 19.59 -26.65
CA ARG A 346 1.43 20.50 -27.28
C ARG A 346 1.48 21.79 -26.49
N ILE A 347 2.68 22.23 -26.15
CA ILE A 347 2.90 23.39 -25.29
C ILE A 347 3.59 24.48 -26.11
N SER A 348 2.95 25.64 -26.17
CA SER A 348 3.44 26.83 -26.85
C SER A 348 3.48 28.00 -25.88
N LEU A 349 4.49 28.86 -25.99
CA LEU A 349 4.57 30.09 -25.19
C LEU A 349 3.67 31.17 -25.80
N LEU A 350 2.90 31.86 -24.96
CA LEU A 350 2.12 33.02 -25.37
C LEU A 350 3.05 34.25 -25.49
N PRO A 351 2.91 35.08 -26.54
CA PRO A 351 3.72 36.29 -26.69
C PRO A 351 3.51 37.27 -25.53
N ALA A 352 4.60 37.95 -25.14
CA ALA A 352 4.73 38.70 -23.89
C ALA A 352 3.84 39.96 -23.77
N ASP A 353 3.18 40.40 -24.84
CA ASP A 353 2.46 41.69 -24.90
C ASP A 353 1.09 41.70 -24.20
N ASN A 354 0.66 40.61 -23.55
CA ASN A 354 -0.68 40.49 -22.96
C ASN A 354 -0.72 40.20 -21.44
N PHE A 355 0.32 40.54 -20.68
CA PHE A 355 0.42 40.13 -19.27
C PHE A 355 0.12 41.23 -18.25
N GLU A 356 -1.17 41.44 -17.97
CA GLU A 356 -1.61 41.99 -16.68
C GLU A 356 -1.87 40.90 -15.63
N LYS A 357 -1.65 41.25 -14.36
CA LYS A 357 -1.68 40.41 -13.13
C LYS A 357 -2.96 39.61 -12.81
N LYS A 358 -3.91 39.46 -13.74
CA LYS A 358 -5.25 38.89 -13.49
C LYS A 358 -5.39 37.37 -13.68
N GLN A 359 -4.31 36.64 -13.99
CA GLN A 359 -4.43 35.32 -14.64
C GLN A 359 -4.22 34.07 -13.76
N MET A 360 -3.74 34.15 -12.52
CA MET A 360 -3.50 32.93 -11.71
C MET A 360 -4.81 32.23 -11.28
N GLN A 361 -5.86 33.01 -10.97
CA GLN A 361 -7.22 32.48 -10.79
C GLN A 361 -7.82 31.94 -12.10
N SER A 362 -7.38 32.45 -13.26
CA SER A 362 -7.79 31.95 -14.58
C SER A 362 -7.12 30.61 -14.91
N ALA A 363 -5.84 30.42 -14.56
CA ALA A 363 -5.11 29.19 -14.86
C ALA A 363 -5.72 27.95 -14.18
N GLU A 364 -6.10 28.04 -12.90
CA GLU A 364 -6.77 26.93 -12.21
C GLU A 364 -8.14 26.60 -12.81
N GLU A 365 -8.90 27.62 -13.22
CA GLU A 365 -10.19 27.42 -13.89
C GLU A 365 -10.02 26.80 -15.28
N GLN A 366 -9.01 27.25 -16.04
CA GLN A 366 -8.66 26.66 -17.34
C GLN A 366 -8.21 25.22 -17.20
N LEU A 367 -7.41 24.88 -16.17
CA LEU A 367 -7.06 23.50 -15.86
C LEU A 367 -8.29 22.66 -15.48
N ARG A 368 -9.24 23.23 -14.73
CA ARG A 368 -10.50 22.56 -14.41
C ARG A 368 -11.32 22.27 -15.67
N ILE A 369 -11.35 23.20 -16.63
CA ILE A 369 -12.01 23.02 -17.93
C ILE A 369 -11.31 21.91 -18.73
N ILE A 370 -9.98 21.91 -18.79
CA ILE A 370 -9.19 20.85 -19.46
C ILE A 370 -9.54 19.48 -18.88
N VAL A 371 -9.52 19.33 -17.55
CA VAL A 371 -9.86 18.07 -16.87
C VAL A 371 -11.29 17.65 -17.19
N ARG A 372 -12.25 18.58 -17.16
CA ARG A 372 -13.64 18.28 -17.55
C ARG A 372 -13.74 17.82 -19.00
N LYS A 373 -13.02 18.45 -19.93
CA LYS A 373 -13.03 18.05 -21.34
C LYS A 373 -12.46 16.65 -21.53
N ILE A 374 -11.35 16.32 -20.87
CA ILE A 374 -10.78 14.96 -20.88
C ILE A 374 -11.84 13.95 -20.40
N SER A 375 -12.48 14.23 -19.26
CA SER A 375 -13.52 13.37 -18.71
C SER A 375 -14.75 13.24 -19.63
N THR A 376 -15.11 14.29 -20.38
CA THR A 376 -16.24 14.23 -21.32
C THR A 376 -15.93 13.43 -22.57
N VAL A 377 -14.65 13.28 -22.95
CA VAL A 377 -14.24 12.51 -24.13
C VAL A 377 -14.09 11.02 -23.82
N ALA A 378 -13.80 10.66 -22.56
CA ALA A 378 -13.60 9.27 -22.16
C ALA A 378 -14.72 8.30 -22.58
N PRO A 379 -16.03 8.64 -22.52
CA PRO A 379 -17.10 7.74 -22.97
C PRO A 379 -17.14 7.51 -24.49
N PHE A 380 -16.50 8.37 -25.28
CA PHE A 380 -16.43 8.27 -26.74
C PHE A 380 -15.21 7.48 -27.22
N LEU A 381 -14.31 7.13 -26.31
CA LEU A 381 -13.16 6.29 -26.61
C LEU A 381 -13.52 4.80 -26.45
N PRO A 382 -12.87 3.90 -27.21
CA PRO A 382 -13.07 2.47 -27.07
C PRO A 382 -12.79 1.99 -25.63
N VAL A 383 -13.52 0.98 -25.20
CA VAL A 383 -13.32 0.39 -23.87
C VAL A 383 -11.93 -0.26 -23.82
N LEU A 384 -11.08 0.23 -22.91
CA LEU A 384 -9.75 -0.31 -22.70
C LEU A 384 -9.80 -1.76 -22.16
N PRO A 385 -8.94 -2.66 -22.66
CA PRO A 385 -8.86 -4.03 -22.16
C PRO A 385 -8.28 -4.08 -20.74
N PRO A 386 -8.53 -5.17 -19.98
CA PRO A 386 -7.87 -5.40 -18.71
C PRO A 386 -6.34 -5.48 -18.93
N ASN A 387 -5.54 -4.96 -17.99
CA ASN A 387 -4.07 -4.95 -18.03
C ASN A 387 -3.43 -3.99 -19.05
N CYS A 388 -3.78 -2.70 -18.97
CA CYS A 388 -3.07 -1.62 -19.65
C CYS A 388 -1.99 -1.00 -18.74
N SER A 389 -0.96 -0.43 -19.36
CA SER A 389 0.06 0.42 -18.75
C SER A 389 0.09 1.77 -19.47
N PHE A 390 0.64 2.80 -18.82
CA PHE A 390 0.85 4.09 -19.46
C PHE A 390 2.32 4.49 -19.41
N ASP A 391 2.80 5.11 -20.47
CA ASP A 391 4.14 5.70 -20.55
C ASP A 391 4.00 7.20 -20.87
N CYS A 392 4.86 8.05 -20.30
CA CYS A 392 4.88 9.49 -20.57
C CYS A 392 6.19 9.89 -21.25
N PHE A 393 6.07 10.61 -22.37
CA PHE A 393 7.17 11.18 -23.13
C PHE A 393 7.14 12.69 -23.03
N ALA A 394 8.30 13.29 -22.80
CA ALA A 394 8.51 14.72 -22.95
C ALA A 394 9.39 14.94 -24.18
N TYR A 395 8.94 15.81 -25.08
CA TYR A 395 9.67 16.22 -26.26
C TYR A 395 10.25 17.60 -25.99
N THR A 396 11.57 17.67 -25.95
CA THR A 396 12.34 18.89 -25.69
C THR A 396 13.03 19.39 -26.96
N ASP A 397 13.54 20.61 -26.91
CA ASP A 397 14.51 21.09 -27.90
C ASP A 397 15.75 20.17 -27.95
N CYS A 398 16.37 20.04 -29.14
CA CYS A 398 17.45 19.09 -29.40
C CYS A 398 18.74 19.37 -28.60
N GLU A 399 18.87 20.56 -28.00
CA GLU A 399 20.07 21.04 -27.31
C GLU A 399 20.03 20.80 -25.78
N VAL A 400 19.02 20.09 -25.27
CA VAL A 400 18.81 19.89 -23.83
C VAL A 400 19.38 18.55 -23.39
N GLU A 401 20.34 18.58 -22.48
CA GLU A 401 20.88 17.36 -21.85
C GLU A 401 19.78 16.61 -21.08
N CYS A 402 19.72 15.29 -21.29
CA CYS A 402 18.79 14.38 -20.64
C CYS A 402 19.27 14.10 -19.19
N PRO A 403 18.47 14.39 -18.14
CA PRO A 403 18.86 14.10 -16.76
C PRO A 403 19.07 12.60 -16.51
N ASP A 404 19.92 12.23 -15.56
CA ASP A 404 20.30 10.84 -15.21
C ASP A 404 19.14 9.86 -14.95
N HIS A 405 17.92 10.37 -14.70
CA HIS A 405 16.71 9.57 -14.43
C HIS A 405 15.75 9.47 -15.61
N TRP A 406 16.07 10.10 -16.75
CA TRP A 406 15.34 10.01 -18.00
C TRP A 406 16.19 9.26 -19.02
N SER A 407 15.52 8.58 -19.95
CA SER A 407 16.17 7.88 -21.04
C SER A 407 15.61 8.39 -22.36
N GLU A 408 16.47 8.67 -23.32
CA GLU A 408 16.02 8.94 -24.69
C GLU A 408 15.39 7.67 -25.27
N LEU A 409 14.14 7.81 -25.71
CA LEU A 409 13.34 6.72 -26.26
C LEU A 409 12.81 7.14 -27.63
N LYS A 410 12.72 6.17 -28.55
CA LYS A 410 12.09 6.41 -29.85
C LYS A 410 10.60 6.72 -29.66
N PRO A 411 10.05 7.67 -30.44
CA PRO A 411 8.62 7.99 -30.39
C PRO A 411 7.80 6.74 -30.76
N LYS A 412 6.82 6.41 -29.92
CA LYS A 412 5.82 5.39 -30.22
C LYS A 412 4.59 6.07 -30.84
N THR A 413 4.19 5.62 -32.02
CA THR A 413 3.02 6.11 -32.75
C THR A 413 1.92 5.07 -32.75
N VAL A 414 0.66 5.53 -32.82
CA VAL A 414 -0.50 4.64 -33.02
C VAL A 414 -0.57 4.30 -34.51
N THR A 415 -0.69 3.01 -34.85
CA THR A 415 -0.70 2.54 -36.24
C THR A 415 -2.03 2.75 -36.98
N THR A 416 -3.10 3.13 -36.28
CA THR A 416 -4.45 3.27 -36.83
C THR A 416 -5.08 4.50 -36.17
N GLU A 417 -5.27 5.58 -36.93
CA GLU A 417 -5.45 6.92 -36.34
C GLU A 417 -6.89 7.43 -36.48
N GLN A 418 -7.70 7.26 -35.44
CA GLN A 418 -8.79 8.19 -35.18
C GLN A 418 -8.30 9.27 -34.21
N MET A 419 -8.51 10.53 -34.56
CA MET A 419 -8.04 11.68 -33.76
C MET A 419 -9.23 12.53 -33.31
N ILE A 420 -9.27 12.85 -32.02
CA ILE A 420 -10.17 13.84 -31.44
C ILE A 420 -9.33 15.03 -30.96
N ASN A 421 -9.68 16.22 -31.43
CA ASN A 421 -9.12 17.47 -30.93
C ASN A 421 -10.00 18.03 -29.81
N LEU A 422 -9.45 18.15 -28.60
CA LEU A 422 -10.16 18.67 -27.43
C LEU A 422 -10.07 20.21 -27.32
N GLY A 423 -9.27 20.83 -28.18
CA GLY A 423 -9.09 22.26 -28.32
C GLY A 423 -7.81 22.79 -27.67
N SER A 424 -7.64 24.10 -27.80
CA SER A 424 -6.51 24.88 -27.29
C SER A 424 -6.91 25.63 -26.03
N PHE A 425 -6.04 25.63 -25.01
CA PHE A 425 -6.31 26.23 -23.72
C PHE A 425 -5.15 27.11 -23.27
N ASN A 426 -5.45 28.33 -22.84
CA ASN A 426 -4.43 29.25 -22.35
C ASN A 426 -4.35 29.13 -20.82
N VAL A 427 -3.23 28.60 -20.33
CA VAL A 427 -2.96 28.38 -18.90
C VAL A 427 -1.75 29.22 -18.50
N GLY A 428 -2.01 30.40 -17.95
CA GLY A 428 -0.95 31.35 -17.59
C GLY A 428 -0.16 31.78 -18.83
N PHE A 429 1.15 31.49 -18.85
CA PHE A 429 2.06 31.84 -19.96
C PHE A 429 2.05 30.86 -21.13
N TYR A 430 1.31 29.76 -21.01
CA TYR A 430 1.33 28.67 -21.99
C TYR A 430 -0.01 28.53 -22.70
N SER A 431 0.03 28.24 -23.99
CA SER A 431 -1.08 27.67 -24.74
C SER A 431 -0.88 26.16 -24.86
N ILE A 432 -1.87 25.39 -24.45
CA ILE A 432 -1.86 23.93 -24.44
C ILE A 432 -2.88 23.43 -25.45
N ASP A 433 -2.40 22.83 -26.54
CA ASP A 433 -3.28 22.14 -27.50
C ASP A 433 -3.40 20.67 -27.09
N LEU A 434 -4.64 20.23 -26.87
CA LEU A 434 -4.92 18.87 -26.42
C LEU A 434 -5.56 18.05 -27.55
N THR A 435 -4.90 16.96 -27.90
CA THR A 435 -5.39 16.00 -28.90
C THR A 435 -5.26 14.58 -28.35
N VAL A 436 -6.22 13.72 -28.65
CA VAL A 436 -6.13 12.28 -28.36
C VAL A 436 -6.23 11.51 -29.67
N CYS A 437 -5.27 10.62 -29.89
CA CYS A 437 -5.31 9.63 -30.95
C CYS A 437 -5.65 8.28 -30.31
N TYR A 438 -6.55 7.52 -30.91
CA TYR A 438 -6.91 6.20 -30.42
C TYR A 438 -7.12 5.23 -31.58
N LYS A 439 -6.98 3.95 -31.25
CA LYS A 439 -7.08 2.82 -32.17
C LYS A 439 -8.49 2.28 -32.27
#